data_AF-E0RNM1-F1
#
_entry.id   AF-E0RNM1-F1
#
_cell.length_a   1.000
_cell.length_b   1.000
_cell.length_c   1.000
_cell.angle_alpha   90.00
_cell.angle_beta   90.00
_cell.angle_gamma   90.00
#
_symmetry.space_group_name_H-M   'P 1'
#
loop_
_entity.id
_entity.type
_entity.pdbx_description
1 polymer ?
#
loop_
_entity_poly.entity_id
_entity_poly.type
_entity_poly.pdbx_seq_one_letter_code
_entity_poly.pdbx_strand_id
1 'polypeptide(L)'
;MKEKEGGEGRASGSRSSNRPSTPQAVLDLHGFTREEAERRLKDFLVEARGKGYRVLLVVHGKGLHSEREPVLKKVVYRTLESCPFVGRIETAPRRWGGAGAVVAFLRQRSR
;
A
#
# COMPACT_ATOMS: atom_id res chain seq x y z
N MET A 1 43.69 39.01 10.09
CA MET A 1 42.22 39.15 10.01
C MET A 1 41.72 37.77 9.58
N LYS A 2 41.27 36.85 10.46
CA LYS A 2 40.02 36.89 11.26
C LYS A 2 38.88 37.27 10.29
N GLU A 3 37.97 36.37 9.93
CA GLU A 3 36.95 35.79 10.82
C GLU A 3 36.49 34.39 10.40
N LYS A 4 36.13 33.59 11.42
CA LYS A 4 35.28 32.41 11.35
C LYS A 4 33.82 32.85 11.25
N GLU A 5 32.95 31.98 10.73
CA GLU A 5 31.71 31.44 11.34
C GLU A 5 31.07 30.50 10.30
N GLY A 6 30.71 29.25 10.61
CA GLY A 6 29.48 28.89 11.33
C GLY A 6 28.32 28.86 10.32
N GLY A 7 27.51 27.83 10.13
CA GLY A 7 27.26 26.58 10.81
C GLY A 7 26.11 25.86 10.05
N GLU A 8 25.99 24.57 10.32
CA GLU A 8 24.74 23.80 10.42
C GLU A 8 23.62 23.98 9.40
N GLY A 9 23.39 22.90 8.65
CA GLY A 9 22.13 22.68 7.95
C GLY A 9 22.12 21.31 7.30
N ARG A 10 21.95 20.25 8.10
CA ARG A 10 21.59 18.91 7.59
C ARG A 10 20.20 19.00 6.95
N ALA A 11 20.11 19.48 5.73
CA ALA A 11 18.92 19.33 4.92
C ALA A 11 18.88 17.88 4.39
N SER A 12 18.50 16.90 5.23
CA SER A 12 17.92 15.66 4.72
C SER A 12 16.49 15.94 4.24
N GLY A 13 16.35 16.94 3.37
CA GLY A 13 15.17 17.13 2.55
C GLY A 13 15.21 16.08 1.46
N SER A 14 14.93 14.82 1.81
CA SER A 14 14.60 13.83 0.79
C SER A 14 13.33 14.34 0.13
N ARG A 15 13.51 14.96 -1.05
CA ARG A 15 12.43 15.30 -1.97
C ARG A 15 11.68 13.99 -2.19
N SER A 16 10.56 13.82 -1.49
CA SER A 16 9.64 12.74 -1.76
C SER A 16 9.05 13.05 -3.13
N SER A 17 9.75 12.62 -4.17
CA SER A 17 9.12 12.39 -5.47
C SER A 17 7.97 11.46 -5.16
N ASN A 18 6.74 12.00 -5.12
CA ASN A 18 5.49 11.30 -4.83
C ASN A 18 5.13 10.25 -5.91
N ARG A 19 6.14 9.68 -6.57
CA ARG A 19 5.99 8.48 -7.38
C ARG A 19 5.79 7.33 -6.42
N PRO A 20 4.63 6.67 -6.42
CA PRO A 20 4.51 5.43 -5.72
C PRO A 20 5.53 4.47 -6.35
N SER A 21 6.34 3.88 -5.49
CA SER A 21 7.28 2.83 -5.86
C SER A 21 6.56 1.72 -6.64
N THR A 22 7.23 1.11 -7.61
CA THR A 22 6.66 0.01 -8.40
C THR A 22 6.22 -1.13 -7.46
N PRO A 23 4.98 -1.64 -7.56
CA PRO A 23 4.52 -2.76 -6.76
C PRO A 23 5.36 -3.99 -7.07
N GLN A 24 5.79 -4.69 -6.02
CA GLN A 24 6.58 -5.92 -6.13
C GLN A 24 5.68 -7.15 -6.27
N ALA A 25 4.43 -7.02 -5.84
CA ALA A 25 3.40 -8.03 -6.03
C ALA A 25 2.02 -7.38 -6.14
N VAL A 26 1.12 -8.07 -6.80
CA VAL A 26 -0.26 -7.64 -7.05
C VAL A 26 -1.21 -8.74 -6.61
N LEU A 27 -2.25 -8.37 -5.87
CA LEU A 27 -3.39 -9.24 -5.57
C LEU A 27 -4.63 -8.68 -6.24
N ASP A 28 -5.31 -9.52 -7.02
CA ASP A 28 -6.60 -9.19 -7.59
C ASP A 28 -7.72 -9.89 -6.83
N LEU A 29 -8.66 -9.09 -6.33
CA LEU A 29 -9.81 -9.48 -5.52
C LEU A 29 -11.13 -9.23 -6.25
N HIS A 30 -11.14 -8.85 -7.52
CA HIS A 30 -12.39 -8.61 -8.24
C HIS A 30 -13.28 -9.86 -8.23
N GLY A 31 -14.60 -9.67 -8.09
CA GLY A 31 -15.58 -10.75 -8.17
C GLY A 31 -15.65 -11.69 -6.97
N PHE A 32 -14.72 -11.61 -6.01
CA PHE A 32 -14.79 -12.42 -4.79
C PHE A 32 -15.85 -11.93 -3.81
N THR A 33 -16.31 -12.84 -2.96
CA THR A 33 -17.08 -12.49 -1.76
C THR A 33 -16.21 -11.78 -0.73
N ARG A 34 -16.85 -11.17 0.28
CA ARG A 34 -16.14 -10.46 1.37
C ARG A 34 -15.20 -11.41 2.11
N GLU A 35 -15.68 -12.60 2.42
CA GLU A 35 -15.00 -13.62 3.21
C GLU A 35 -13.79 -14.19 2.45
N GLU A 36 -13.94 -14.44 1.14
CA GLU A 36 -12.85 -14.89 0.28
C GLU A 36 -11.79 -13.80 0.10
N ALA A 37 -12.21 -12.55 -0.13
CA ALA A 37 -11.31 -11.43 -0.30
C ALA A 37 -10.49 -11.16 0.97
N GLU A 38 -11.12 -11.21 2.14
CA GLU A 38 -10.43 -11.04 3.42
C GLU A 38 -9.38 -12.14 3.64
N ARG A 39 -9.74 -13.41 3.39
CA ARG A 39 -8.83 -14.55 3.54
C ARG A 39 -7.64 -14.42 2.60
N ARG A 40 -7.88 -14.23 1.31
CA ARG A 40 -6.83 -14.08 0.28
C ARG A 40 -5.92 -12.90 0.57
N LEU A 41 -6.46 -11.78 1.05
CA LEU A 41 -5.65 -10.61 1.42
C LEU A 41 -4.75 -10.91 2.61
N LYS A 42 -5.24 -11.59 3.65
CA LYS A 42 -4.42 -11.98 4.80
C LYS A 42 -3.27 -12.90 4.38
N ASP A 43 -3.57 -13.92 3.57
CA ASP A 43 -2.56 -14.86 3.08
C ASP A 43 -1.50 -14.16 2.23
N PHE A 44 -1.94 -13.27 1.33
CA PHE A 44 -1.06 -12.46 0.49
C PHE A 44 -0.11 -11.56 1.31
N LEU A 45 -0.60 -10.92 2.38
CA LEU A 45 0.23 -10.07 3.24
C LEU A 45 1.31 -10.87 3.97
N VAL A 46 0.96 -12.07 4.46
CA VAL A 46 1.91 -12.98 5.11
C VAL A 46 2.98 -13.44 4.13
N GLU A 47 2.57 -13.88 2.94
CA GLU A 47 3.49 -14.31 1.88
C GLU A 47 4.44 -13.18 1.45
N ALA A 48 3.88 -12.00 1.16
CA ALA A 48 4.65 -10.83 0.75
C ALA A 48 5.68 -10.42 1.81
N ARG A 49 5.28 -10.45 3.09
CA ARG A 49 6.20 -10.20 4.21
C ARG A 49 7.30 -11.26 4.27
N GLY A 50 6.94 -12.53 4.08
CA GLY A 50 7.87 -13.67 4.00
C GLY A 50 8.94 -13.48 2.93
N LYS A 51 8.53 -12.99 1.75
CA LYS A 51 9.38 -12.65 0.61
C LYS A 51 10.17 -11.33 0.77
N GLY A 52 9.92 -10.57 1.83
CA GLY A 52 10.60 -9.29 2.07
C GLY A 52 10.12 -8.15 1.16
N TYR A 53 8.94 -8.28 0.56
CA TYR A 53 8.35 -7.20 -0.23
C TYR A 53 7.96 -6.01 0.66
N ARG A 54 8.02 -4.82 0.06
CA ARG A 54 7.74 -3.55 0.73
C ARG A 54 6.56 -2.81 0.13
N VAL A 55 6.27 -3.04 -1.15
CA VAL A 55 5.24 -2.31 -1.87
C VAL A 55 4.34 -3.30 -2.58
N LEU A 56 3.06 -3.29 -2.24
CA LEU A 56 2.05 -4.20 -2.76
C LEU A 56 0.92 -3.41 -3.40
N LEU A 57 0.31 -3.99 -4.42
CA LEU A 57 -0.91 -3.46 -5.02
C LEU A 57 -2.05 -4.45 -4.76
N VAL A 58 -3.17 -3.96 -4.23
CA VAL A 58 -4.39 -4.75 -4.04
C VAL A 58 -5.49 -4.14 -4.90
N VAL A 59 -5.95 -4.91 -5.87
CA VAL A 59 -7.03 -4.52 -6.79
C VAL A 59 -8.32 -5.13 -6.26
N HIS A 60 -9.31 -4.30 -5.91
CA HIS A 60 -10.61 -4.75 -5.40
C HIS A 60 -11.77 -4.42 -6.36
N GLY A 61 -11.46 -3.83 -7.50
CA GLY A 61 -12.44 -3.36 -8.48
C GLY A 61 -13.11 -2.05 -8.09
N LYS A 62 -13.65 -1.33 -9.07
CA LYS A 62 -14.30 -0.02 -8.86
C LYS A 62 -15.76 -0.12 -8.41
N GLY A 63 -16.36 -1.31 -8.44
CA GLY A 63 -17.79 -1.52 -8.18
C GLY A 63 -18.71 -0.92 -9.26
N LEU A 64 -18.18 -0.58 -10.44
CA LEU A 64 -18.93 0.08 -11.53
C LEU A 64 -19.88 -0.86 -12.30
N HIS A 65 -19.91 -2.14 -11.96
CA HIS A 65 -20.71 -3.15 -12.66
C HIS A 65 -21.40 -4.15 -11.70
N SER A 66 -21.42 -3.85 -10.41
CA SER A 66 -22.17 -4.67 -9.44
C SER A 66 -23.44 -3.93 -9.03
N GLU A 67 -24.59 -4.59 -9.16
CA GLU A 67 -25.86 -4.12 -8.58
C GLU A 67 -25.80 -4.01 -7.04
N ARG A 68 -24.74 -4.53 -6.43
CA ARG A 68 -24.44 -4.46 -5.00
C ARG A 68 -23.34 -3.44 -4.71
N GLU A 69 -23.47 -2.76 -3.58
CA GLU A 69 -22.51 -1.79 -3.03
C GLU A 69 -21.06 -2.33 -3.09
N PRO A 70 -20.02 -1.50 -3.32
CA PRO A 70 -18.61 -1.93 -3.36
C PRO A 70 -18.10 -2.38 -1.98
N VAL A 71 -18.51 -3.58 -1.58
CA VAL A 71 -18.23 -4.18 -0.28
C VAL A 71 -16.75 -4.50 -0.08
N LEU A 72 -16.04 -4.82 -1.17
CA LEU A 72 -14.64 -5.23 -1.11
C LEU A 72 -13.72 -4.08 -0.72
N LYS A 73 -14.06 -2.84 -1.10
CA LYS A 73 -13.30 -1.66 -0.65
C LYS A 73 -13.24 -1.61 0.88
N LYS A 74 -14.39 -1.73 1.55
CA LYS A 74 -14.46 -1.69 3.03
C LYS A 74 -13.65 -2.81 3.66
N VAL A 75 -13.77 -4.03 3.14
CA VAL A 75 -13.02 -5.20 3.64
C VAL A 75 -11.52 -4.98 3.48
N VAL A 76 -11.06 -4.59 2.29
CA VAL A 76 -9.63 -4.40 2.00
C VAL A 76 -9.01 -3.34 2.90
N TYR A 77 -9.64 -2.16 3.02
CA TYR A 77 -9.11 -1.10 3.87
C TYR A 77 -9.05 -1.54 5.34
N ARG A 78 -10.14 -2.12 5.87
CA ARG A 78 -10.16 -2.61 7.26
C ARG A 78 -9.08 -3.66 7.52
N THR A 79 -8.91 -4.62 6.62
CA THR A 79 -7.89 -5.67 6.76
C THR A 79 -6.48 -5.08 6.72
N LEU A 80 -6.20 -4.17 5.78
CA LEU A 80 -4.89 -3.51 5.70
C LEU A 80 -4.58 -2.66 6.93
N GLU A 81 -5.53 -1.86 7.41
CA GLU A 81 -5.39 -1.01 8.60
C GLU A 81 -5.20 -1.84 9.88
N SER A 82 -5.86 -3.01 9.96
CA SER A 82 -5.69 -3.94 11.08
C SER A 82 -4.39 -4.74 11.04
N CYS A 83 -3.68 -4.74 9.91
CA CYS A 83 -2.50 -5.57 9.73
C CYS A 83 -1.26 -4.87 10.32
N PRO A 84 -0.60 -5.44 11.36
CA PRO A 84 0.52 -4.77 12.03
C PRO A 84 1.76 -4.63 11.15
N PHE A 85 1.83 -5.36 10.03
CA PHE A 85 2.94 -5.30 9.08
C PHE A 85 2.76 -4.20 8.04
N VAL A 86 1.56 -3.64 7.89
CA VAL A 86 1.29 -2.53 6.97
C VAL A 86 1.60 -1.23 7.71
N GLY A 87 2.48 -0.40 7.13
CA GLY A 87 2.88 0.89 7.71
C GLY A 87 2.14 2.08 7.11
N ARG A 88 1.76 1.98 5.82
CA ARG A 88 1.04 3.03 5.11
C ARG A 88 0.19 2.41 4.00
N ILE A 89 -0.95 3.01 3.72
CA ILE A 89 -1.79 2.71 2.56
C ILE A 89 -2.05 3.99 1.76
N GLU A 90 -2.13 3.86 0.44
CA GLU A 90 -2.42 4.97 -0.46
C GLU A 90 -3.35 4.50 -1.58
N THR A 91 -4.26 5.36 -2.05
CA THR A 91 -5.05 5.04 -3.25
C THR A 91 -4.10 4.86 -4.44
N ALA A 92 -4.31 3.81 -5.23
CA ALA A 92 -3.46 3.57 -6.38
C ALA A 92 -3.61 4.68 -7.45
N PRO A 93 -2.55 5.02 -8.20
CA PRO A 93 -2.66 5.88 -9.37
C PRO A 93 -3.64 5.31 -10.41
N ARG A 94 -4.17 6.17 -11.29
CA ARG A 94 -5.08 5.74 -12.38
C ARG A 94 -4.53 4.58 -13.21
N ARG A 95 -3.23 4.58 -13.53
CA ARG A 95 -2.55 3.50 -14.28
C ARG A 95 -2.54 2.14 -13.58
N TRP A 96 -2.79 2.09 -12.27
CA TRP A 96 -2.81 0.87 -11.46
C TRP A 96 -4.20 0.57 -10.88
N GLY A 97 -5.25 1.18 -11.44
CA GLY A 97 -6.65 0.91 -11.05
C GLY A 97 -7.37 2.07 -10.36
N GLY A 98 -6.65 3.13 -9.95
CA GLY A 98 -7.27 4.30 -9.32
C GLY A 98 -8.03 3.94 -8.05
N ALA A 99 -9.26 4.45 -7.90
CA ALA A 99 -10.14 4.15 -6.78
C ALA A 99 -10.55 2.66 -6.63
N GLY A 100 -10.26 1.82 -7.63
CA GLY A 100 -10.49 0.37 -7.57
C GLY A 100 -9.29 -0.43 -7.07
N ALA A 101 -8.22 0.24 -6.65
CA ALA A 101 -7.03 -0.39 -6.11
C ALA A 101 -6.36 0.46 -5.03
N VAL A 102 -5.58 -0.19 -4.19
CA VAL A 102 -4.85 0.42 -3.08
C VAL A 102 -3.41 -0.08 -3.08
N VAL A 103 -2.47 0.82 -2.84
CA VAL A 103 -1.06 0.49 -2.61
C VAL A 103 -0.84 0.35 -1.11
N ALA A 104 -0.30 -0.79 -0.69
CA ALA A 104 0.07 -1.05 0.70
C ALA A 104 1.59 -1.08 0.83
N PHE A 105 2.11 -0.32 1.80
CA PHE A 105 3.52 -0.27 2.13
C PHE A 105 3.76 -1.09 3.39
N LEU A 106 4.54 -2.18 3.27
CA LEU A 106 4.91 -3.02 4.40
C LEU A 106 6.06 -2.40 5.20
N ARG A 107 6.00 -2.55 6.52
CA ARG A 107 7.08 -2.23 7.45
C ARG A 107 8.23 -3.19 7.20
N GLN A 108 9.46 -2.67 7.26
CA GLN A 108 10.63 -3.54 7.25
C GLN A 108 10.57 -4.46 8.48
N ARG A 109 10.94 -5.74 8.31
CA ARG A 109 11.33 -6.54 9.46
C ARG A 109 12.58 -5.87 10.03
N SER A 110 12.48 -5.31 11.23
CA SER A 110 13.67 -4.99 12.02
C SER A 110 14.51 -6.25 12.09
N ARG A 111 15.77 -6.14 11.68
CA ARG A 111 16.74 -7.23 11.79
C ARG A 111 17.05 -7.51 13.25
#